data_AF-A0A7W9MIJ5-F1
#
_entry.id   AF-A0A7W9MIJ5-F1
#
_cell.length_a   1.000
_cell.length_b   1.000
_cell.length_c   1.000
_cell.angle_alpha   90.00
_cell.angle_beta   90.00
_cell.angle_gamma   90.00
#
_symmetry.space_group_name_H-M   'P 1'
#
loop_
_entity.id
_entity.type
_entity.pdbx_description
1 polymer ?
#
loop_
_entity_poly.entity_id
_entity_poly.type
_entity_poly.pdbx_seq_one_letter_code
_entity_poly.pdbx_strand_id
1 'polypeptide(L)'
;MAIYELRCHRGHRFEVIQSFTAPLPGCPDCGAATSKIPSAFGLGGRAATPPPAEMMPQTWRGTYGADREYVAGLRRTAEARRALEERHPELAGDRRPIIAHEGRYEHAPLRAGDRVLPAGGPDPGHGHSHGHSHGHGHSHGHGHGPAGSGNPGTGGEGTS
;
A
#
# COMPACT_ATOMS: atom_id res chain seq x y z
N MET A 1 12.64 18.89 25.86
CA MET A 1 12.18 18.32 27.15
C MET A 1 11.16 17.25 26.84
N ALA A 2 11.14 16.13 27.57
CA ALA A 2 10.19 15.04 27.32
C ALA A 2 8.99 15.15 28.27
N ILE A 3 7.83 14.67 27.82
CA ILE A 3 6.64 14.48 28.67
C ILE A 3 6.70 13.07 29.25
N TYR A 4 6.56 12.95 30.57
CA TYR A 4 6.43 11.67 31.26
C TYR A 4 5.09 11.58 31.97
N GLU A 5 4.51 10.39 31.96
CA GLU A 5 3.36 10.06 32.80
C GLU A 5 3.85 9.40 34.10
N LEU A 6 3.41 9.92 35.25
CA LEU A 6 3.81 9.45 36.57
C LEU A 6 2.62 8.87 37.33
N ARG A 7 2.89 7.90 38.21
CA ARG A 7 1.88 7.32 39.11
C ARG A 7 2.44 7.17 40.53
N CYS A 8 1.62 7.47 41.53
CA CYS A 8 1.94 7.20 42.94
C CYS A 8 1.33 5.86 43.42
N HIS A 9 1.76 5.35 44.58
CA HIS A 9 1.23 4.10 45.14
C HIS A 9 -0.28 4.13 45.47
N ARG A 10 -0.86 5.33 45.61
CA ARG A 10 -2.32 5.52 45.83
C ARG A 10 -3.12 5.57 44.52
N GLY A 11 -2.46 5.51 43.37
CA GLY A 11 -3.12 5.43 42.06
C GLY A 11 -3.33 6.75 41.32
N HIS A 12 -2.98 7.91 41.90
CA HIS A 12 -3.06 9.19 41.18
C HIS A 12 -2.07 9.23 40.02
N ARG A 13 -2.51 9.74 38.87
CA ARG A 13 -1.76 9.85 37.63
C ARG A 13 -1.67 11.31 37.20
N PHE A 14 -0.51 11.73 36.75
CA PHE A 14 -0.30 13.08 36.22
C PHE A 14 0.89 13.12 35.27
N GLU A 15 0.93 14.16 34.44
CA GLU A 15 1.98 14.37 33.46
C GLU A 15 2.98 15.44 33.92
N VAL A 16 4.24 15.27 33.53
CA VAL A 16 5.30 16.25 33.81
C VAL A 16 6.22 16.43 32.61
N ILE A 17 6.62 17.68 32.35
CA ILE A 17 7.66 18.02 31.37
C ILE A 17 8.98 18.21 32.13
N GLN A 18 9.94 17.31 31.94
CA GLN A 18 11.25 17.39 32.60
C GLN A 18 12.38 16.73 31.80
N SER A 19 13.63 16.90 32.24
CA SER A 19 14.76 16.11 31.73
C SER A 19 14.66 14.67 32.22
N PHE A 20 15.30 13.73 31.50
CA PHE A 20 15.28 12.32 31.89
C PHE A 20 15.92 12.05 33.27
N THR A 21 16.98 12.81 33.58
CA THR A 21 17.80 12.68 34.81
C THR A 21 17.31 13.54 35.97
N ALA A 22 16.30 14.40 35.77
CA ALA A 22 15.71 15.17 36.86
C ALA A 22 15.03 14.24 37.88
N PRO A 23 15.12 14.55 39.19
CA PRO A 23 14.39 13.81 40.21
C PRO A 23 12.89 13.88 39.95
N LEU A 24 12.17 12.80 40.28
CA LEU A 24 10.72 12.75 40.10
C LEU A 24 10.03 13.59 41.17
N PRO A 25 9.06 14.46 40.80
CA PRO A 25 8.27 15.19 41.77
C PRO A 25 7.40 14.23 42.59
N GLY A 26 7.12 14.63 43.84
CA GLY A 26 6.08 14.00 44.64
C GLY A 26 4.70 14.17 43.97
N CYS A 27 3.77 13.30 44.32
CA CYS A 27 2.39 13.39 43.84
C CYS A 27 1.75 14.70 44.30
N PRO A 28 1.12 15.49 43.40
CA PRO A 28 0.50 16.76 43.77
C PRO A 28 -0.68 16.59 44.74
N ASP A 29 -1.37 15.45 44.71
CA ASP A 29 -2.56 15.22 45.54
C ASP A 29 -2.24 14.63 46.92
N CYS A 30 -1.16 13.84 47.05
CA CYS A 30 -0.88 13.10 48.28
C CYS A 30 0.56 13.16 48.76
N GLY A 31 1.45 13.84 48.05
CA GLY A 31 2.87 14.00 48.41
C GLY A 31 3.71 12.73 48.29
N ALA A 32 3.11 11.59 47.96
CA ALA A 32 3.82 10.32 47.88
C ALA A 32 4.84 10.27 46.73
N ALA A 33 5.86 9.42 46.88
CA ALA A 33 6.80 9.11 45.82
C ALA A 33 6.08 8.56 44.57
N THR A 34 6.62 8.91 43.40
CA THR A 34 6.04 8.59 42.10
C THR A 34 7.00 7.77 41.25
N SER A 35 6.46 7.05 40.27
CA SER A 35 7.22 6.26 39.30
C SER A 35 6.75 6.59 37.88
N LYS A 36 7.67 6.60 36.91
CA LYS A 36 7.33 6.71 35.48
C LYS A 36 6.53 5.48 35.05
N ILE A 37 5.45 5.69 34.31
CA ILE A 37 4.66 4.62 33.68
C ILE A 37 4.68 4.77 32.16
N PRO A 38 4.54 3.67 31.39
CA PRO A 38 4.32 3.78 29.95
C PRO A 38 3.06 4.61 29.67
N SER A 39 3.17 5.57 28.76
CA SER A 39 2.01 6.38 28.36
C SER A 39 0.92 5.46 27.78
N ALA A 40 -0.33 5.70 28.19
CA ALA A 40 -1.48 4.94 27.70
C ALA A 40 -1.63 4.99 26.16
N PHE A 41 -1.11 6.03 25.50
CA PHE A 41 -1.10 6.15 24.04
C PHE A 41 -0.09 5.23 23.32
N GLY A 42 0.73 4.48 24.06
CA GLY A 42 1.72 3.54 23.50
C GLY A 42 1.20 2.16 23.11
N LEU A 43 -0.08 1.85 23.34
CA LEU A 43 -0.71 0.57 22.99
C LEU A 43 -1.76 0.66 21.88
N GLY A 44 -1.80 1.79 21.16
CA GLY A 44 -2.52 1.89 19.89
C GLY A 44 -1.67 1.33 18.77
N GLY A 45 -1.55 0.00 18.69
CA GLY A 45 -0.85 -0.67 17.59
C GLY A 45 -1.32 -0.13 16.24
N ARG A 46 -0.39 0.06 15.30
CA ARG A 46 -0.65 0.50 13.91
C ARG A 46 -1.96 -0.11 13.44
N ALA A 47 -2.97 0.72 13.18
CA ALA A 47 -4.20 0.27 12.55
C ALA A 47 -3.83 -0.19 11.13
N ALA A 48 -3.46 -1.46 11.00
CA ALA A 48 -3.18 -2.08 9.72
C ALA A 48 -4.50 -2.60 9.18
N THR A 49 -4.94 -2.02 8.06
CA THR A 49 -6.07 -2.52 7.29
C THR A 49 -5.73 -3.94 6.81
N PRO A 50 -6.51 -4.98 7.18
CA PRO A 50 -6.33 -6.30 6.62
C PRO A 50 -6.39 -6.26 5.09
N PRO A 51 -5.59 -7.07 4.37
CA PRO A 51 -5.59 -7.09 2.92
C PRO A 51 -7.00 -7.41 2.38
N PRO A 52 -7.36 -6.84 1.21
CA PRO A 52 -8.64 -7.11 0.57
C PRO A 52 -8.66 -8.55 0.01
N ALA A 53 -9.85 -9.03 -0.33
CA ALA A 53 -10.07 -10.43 -0.72
C ALA A 53 -9.34 -10.81 -2.02
N GLU A 54 -9.14 -9.85 -2.93
CA GLU A 54 -8.47 -10.03 -4.21
C GLU A 54 -6.97 -10.35 -4.04
N MET A 55 -6.39 -9.98 -2.89
CA MET A 55 -5.00 -10.31 -2.54
C MET A 55 -4.87 -11.67 -1.84
N MET A 56 -5.97 -12.37 -1.55
CA MET A 56 -5.92 -13.72 -1.00
C MET A 56 -5.46 -14.73 -2.05
N PRO A 57 -4.73 -15.79 -1.66
CA PRO A 57 -4.28 -16.80 -2.61
C PRO A 57 -5.47 -17.51 -3.26
N GLN A 58 -5.51 -17.51 -4.59
CA GLN A 58 -6.56 -18.14 -5.40
C GLN A 58 -6.18 -19.54 -5.89
N THR A 59 -5.01 -20.06 -5.51
CA THR A 59 -4.50 -21.36 -5.99
C THR A 59 -4.13 -22.28 -4.84
N TRP A 60 -4.20 -23.59 -5.10
CA TRP A 60 -3.79 -24.64 -4.14
C TRP A 60 -2.34 -24.49 -3.67
N ARG A 61 -1.44 -24.11 -4.57
CA ARG A 61 -0.04 -23.84 -4.23
C ARG A 61 0.07 -22.59 -3.35
N GLY A 62 -0.74 -21.55 -3.63
CA GLY A 62 -0.79 -20.34 -2.81
C GLY A 62 -1.31 -20.58 -1.39
N THR A 63 -2.06 -21.66 -1.16
CA THR A 63 -2.48 -22.09 0.19
C THR A 63 -1.51 -23.08 0.84
N TYR A 64 -0.33 -23.29 0.27
CA TYR A 64 0.67 -24.25 0.74
C TYR A 64 0.11 -25.68 0.89
N GLY A 65 -0.73 -26.11 -0.05
CA GLY A 65 -1.35 -27.43 0.04
C GLY A 65 -2.42 -27.53 1.13
N ALA A 66 -3.10 -26.42 1.41
CA ALA A 66 -4.02 -26.25 2.53
C ALA A 66 -3.37 -26.52 3.90
N ASP A 67 -2.15 -26.01 4.09
CA ASP A 67 -1.53 -25.97 5.42
C ASP A 67 -2.50 -25.38 6.44
N ARG A 68 -2.73 -26.11 7.53
CA ARG A 68 -3.81 -25.83 8.47
C ARG A 68 -3.60 -24.50 9.18
N GLU A 69 -2.38 -24.19 9.57
CA GLU A 69 -2.03 -22.98 10.32
C GLU A 69 -2.14 -21.75 9.42
N TYR A 70 -1.62 -21.87 8.20
CA TYR A 70 -1.72 -20.85 7.18
C TYR A 70 -3.17 -20.54 6.81
N VAL A 71 -3.98 -21.57 6.51
CA VAL A 71 -5.40 -21.40 6.17
C VAL A 71 -6.19 -20.82 7.35
N ALA A 72 -5.89 -21.22 8.58
CA ALA A 72 -6.51 -20.62 9.76
C ALA A 72 -6.15 -19.13 9.89
N GLY A 73 -4.92 -18.74 9.54
CA GLY A 73 -4.49 -17.35 9.42
C GLY A 73 -5.30 -16.58 8.39
N LEU A 74 -5.40 -17.12 7.16
CA LEU A 74 -6.18 -16.51 6.08
C LEU A 74 -7.65 -16.30 6.47
N ARG A 75 -8.27 -17.27 7.16
CA ARG A 75 -9.65 -17.14 7.65
C ARG A 75 -9.79 -15.96 8.61
N ARG A 76 -8.90 -15.85 9.60
CA ARG A 76 -8.91 -14.71 10.54
C ARG A 76 -8.73 -13.38 9.81
N THR A 77 -7.85 -13.31 8.82
CA THR A 77 -7.64 -12.11 8.01
C THR A 77 -8.89 -11.74 7.21
N ALA A 78 -9.55 -12.70 6.58
CA ALA A 78 -10.78 -12.49 5.83
C ALA A 78 -11.94 -12.02 6.73
N GLU A 79 -12.06 -12.59 7.93
CA GLU A 79 -13.05 -12.18 8.92
C GLU A 79 -12.80 -10.76 9.42
N ALA A 80 -11.55 -10.42 9.73
CA ALA A 80 -11.17 -9.07 10.14
C ALA A 80 -11.46 -8.03 9.05
N ARG A 81 -11.18 -8.38 7.78
CA ARG A 81 -11.52 -7.54 6.63
C ARG A 81 -13.03 -7.34 6.51
N ARG A 82 -13.82 -8.41 6.59
CA ARG A 82 -15.29 -8.34 6.53
C ARG A 82 -15.86 -7.46 7.64
N ALA A 83 -15.38 -7.63 8.86
CA ALA A 83 -15.82 -6.81 9.99
C ALA A 83 -15.44 -5.33 9.82
N LEU A 84 -14.30 -5.04 9.17
CA LEU A 84 -13.90 -3.68 8.86
C LEU A 84 -14.84 -3.06 7.80
N GLU A 85 -15.10 -3.76 6.70
CA GLU A 85 -15.98 -3.28 5.62
C GLU A 85 -17.44 -3.10 6.08
N GLU A 86 -17.90 -3.92 7.03
CA GLU A 86 -19.24 -3.77 7.62
C GLU A 86 -19.37 -2.47 8.43
N ARG A 87 -18.31 -2.07 9.14
CA ARG A 87 -18.26 -0.78 9.86
C ARG A 87 -17.96 0.40 8.95
N HIS A 88 -17.29 0.15 7.84
CA HIS A 88 -16.78 1.15 6.90
C HIS A 88 -17.16 0.74 5.47
N PRO A 89 -18.44 0.94 5.07
CA PRO A 89 -18.92 0.53 3.74
C PRO A 89 -18.17 1.23 2.60
N GLU A 90 -17.59 2.40 2.86
CA GLU A 90 -16.71 3.12 1.92
C GLU A 90 -15.42 2.35 1.58
N LEU A 91 -15.01 1.40 2.41
CA LEU A 91 -13.86 0.53 2.17
C LEU A 91 -14.22 -0.76 1.45
N ALA A 92 -15.51 -1.08 1.30
CA ALA A 92 -15.96 -2.29 0.65
C ALA A 92 -15.70 -2.21 -0.86
N GLY A 93 -15.10 -3.26 -1.43
CA GLY A 93 -14.96 -3.41 -2.87
C GLY A 93 -16.30 -3.68 -3.55
N ASP A 94 -16.32 -3.70 -4.89
CA ASP A 94 -17.51 -4.09 -5.65
C ASP A 94 -17.79 -5.59 -5.52
N ARG A 95 -18.80 -5.92 -4.72
CA ARG A 95 -19.23 -7.30 -4.43
C ARG A 95 -20.40 -7.78 -5.31
N ARG A 96 -20.81 -6.99 -6.30
CA ARG A 96 -21.91 -7.37 -7.19
C ARG A 96 -21.52 -8.63 -7.99
N PRO A 97 -22.42 -9.62 -8.13
CA PRO A 97 -22.14 -10.84 -8.87
C PRO A 97 -21.68 -10.55 -10.29
N ILE A 98 -20.66 -11.28 -10.74
CA ILE A 98 -20.22 -11.23 -12.14
C ILE A 98 -21.18 -12.09 -12.97
N ILE A 99 -21.77 -11.47 -13.99
CA ILE A 99 -22.75 -12.08 -14.90
C ILE A 99 -22.06 -12.57 -16.18
N ALA A 100 -21.04 -11.87 -16.65
CA ALA A 100 -20.21 -12.30 -17.79
C ALA A 100 -18.76 -11.83 -17.61
N HIS A 101 -17.81 -12.66 -18.01
CA HIS A 101 -16.36 -12.39 -17.87
C HIS A 101 -15.55 -12.93 -19.05
N GLU A 102 -16.22 -13.39 -20.09
CA GLU A 102 -15.61 -13.97 -21.29
C GLU A 102 -15.90 -13.08 -22.51
N GLY A 103 -15.10 -13.23 -23.57
CA GLY A 103 -15.25 -12.46 -24.82
C GLY A 103 -15.08 -10.96 -24.59
N ARG A 104 -16.08 -10.15 -24.97
CA ARG A 104 -16.06 -8.68 -24.80
C ARG A 104 -15.91 -8.21 -23.35
N TYR A 105 -16.08 -9.10 -22.37
CA TYR A 105 -16.00 -8.78 -20.94
C TYR A 105 -14.74 -9.36 -20.27
N GLU A 106 -13.78 -9.88 -21.04
CA GLU A 106 -12.54 -10.48 -20.52
C GLU A 106 -11.73 -9.49 -19.66
N HIS A 107 -11.60 -8.24 -20.12
CA HIS A 107 -10.86 -7.20 -19.40
C HIS A 107 -11.73 -6.36 -18.45
N ALA A 108 -13.06 -6.47 -18.56
CA ALA A 108 -14.01 -5.74 -17.75
C ALA A 108 -15.25 -6.62 -17.50
N PRO A 109 -15.23 -7.47 -16.44
CA PRO A 109 -16.33 -8.36 -16.13
C PRO A 109 -17.63 -7.58 -15.92
N LEU A 110 -18.67 -7.99 -16.63
CA LEU A 110 -20.01 -7.44 -16.47
C LEU A 110 -20.57 -7.88 -15.13
N ARG A 111 -20.93 -6.93 -14.27
CA ARG A 111 -21.53 -7.21 -12.96
C ARG A 111 -23.03 -6.91 -12.97
N ALA A 112 -23.73 -7.50 -12.00
CA ALA A 112 -25.15 -7.25 -11.81
C ALA A 112 -25.44 -5.74 -11.65
N GLY A 113 -26.40 -5.23 -12.42
CA GLY A 113 -26.77 -3.82 -12.42
C GLY A 113 -25.94 -2.92 -13.36
N ASP A 114 -24.90 -3.46 -14.01
CA ASP A 114 -24.19 -2.73 -15.05
C ASP A 114 -25.08 -2.58 -16.30
N ARG A 115 -24.94 -1.44 -17.00
CA ARG A 115 -25.67 -1.22 -18.25
C ARG A 115 -25.01 -2.01 -19.37
N VAL A 116 -25.75 -2.95 -19.96
CA VAL A 116 -25.32 -3.67 -21.16
C VAL A 116 -25.50 -2.75 -22.38
N LEU A 117 -24.40 -2.21 -22.91
CA LEU A 117 -24.44 -1.49 -24.18
C LEU A 117 -24.56 -2.49 -25.35
N PRO A 118 -25.38 -2.19 -26.38
CA PRO A 118 -25.53 -3.04 -27.55
C PRO A 118 -24.19 -3.22 -28.27
N ALA A 119 -24.00 -4.40 -28.87
CA ALA A 119 -22.78 -4.75 -29.60
C ALA A 119 -22.57 -3.76 -30.77
N GLY A 120 -21.49 -2.98 -30.70
CA GLY A 120 -21.15 -1.95 -31.70
C GLY A 120 -21.00 -0.52 -31.13
N GLY A 121 -21.28 -0.30 -29.84
CA GLY A 121 -20.91 0.94 -29.16
C GLY A 121 -19.41 0.98 -28.80
N PRO A 122 -18.78 2.17 -28.71
CA PRO A 122 -17.39 2.29 -28.29
C PRO A 122 -17.22 1.66 -26.91
N ASP A 123 -16.15 0.88 -26.75
CA ASP A 123 -15.80 0.24 -25.47
C ASP A 123 -15.88 1.26 -24.33
N PRO A 124 -16.44 0.90 -23.16
CA PRO A 124 -16.34 1.71 -21.97
C PRO A 124 -14.92 1.57 -21.40
N GLY A 125 -13.92 2.07 -22.14
CA GLY A 125 -12.61 2.40 -21.60
C GLY A 125 -12.79 3.58 -20.66
N HIS A 126 -12.95 3.30 -19.36
CA HIS A 126 -12.96 4.37 -18.37
C HIS A 126 -11.52 4.89 -18.21
N GLY A 127 -11.31 6.08 -18.77
CA GLY A 127 -10.08 6.85 -18.62
C GLY A 127 -9.85 7.26 -17.18
N HIS A 128 -8.76 6.77 -16.61
CA HIS A 128 -8.04 7.47 -15.55
C HIS A 128 -6.79 8.11 -16.16
N SER A 129 -6.96 9.29 -16.76
CA SER A 129 -5.84 10.18 -17.07
C SER A 129 -5.36 10.83 -15.76
N HIS A 130 -4.42 10.17 -15.07
CA HIS A 130 -3.64 10.85 -14.04
C HIS A 130 -2.59 11.70 -14.75
N GLY A 131 -2.93 12.97 -15.01
CA GLY A 131 -2.03 13.94 -15.62
C GLY A 131 -0.94 14.36 -14.64
N HIS A 132 0.24 13.78 -14.79
CA HIS A 132 1.49 14.43 -14.37
C HIS A 132 2.28 14.84 -15.61
N SER A 133 2.02 16.05 -16.06
CA SER A 133 2.90 16.76 -16.99
C SER A 133 4.13 17.24 -16.22
N HIS A 134 5.28 16.58 -16.44
CA HIS A 134 6.58 17.20 -16.27
C HIS A 134 7.24 17.29 -17.64
N GLY A 135 7.13 18.49 -18.22
CA GLY A 135 7.85 18.83 -19.44
C GLY A 135 9.32 19.06 -19.15
N HIS A 136 10.19 18.35 -19.87
CA HIS A 136 11.47 18.89 -20.31
C HIS A 136 11.84 18.23 -21.64
N GLY A 137 11.53 18.94 -22.72
CA GLY A 137 12.01 18.60 -24.05
C GLY A 137 13.44 19.07 -24.20
N HIS A 138 14.33 18.15 -24.57
CA HIS A 138 15.59 18.50 -25.22
C HIS A 138 15.48 18.07 -26.68
N SER A 139 15.22 19.06 -27.54
CA SER A 139 15.29 18.94 -28.98
C SER A 139 16.74 18.75 -29.42
N HIS A 140 17.03 17.67 -30.13
CA HIS A 140 18.24 17.54 -30.93
C HIS A 140 18.11 18.37 -32.20
N GLY A 141 19.06 19.29 -32.40
CA GLY A 141 19.16 20.02 -33.66
C GLY A 141 20.47 20.79 -33.76
N HIS A 142 21.39 20.23 -34.56
CA HIS A 142 22.23 20.91 -35.57
C HIS A 142 23.70 20.46 -35.58
N GLY A 143 24.18 20.16 -36.79
CA GLY A 143 25.60 20.10 -37.10
C GLY A 143 25.92 19.25 -38.33
N HIS A 144 25.69 19.79 -39.52
CA HIS A 144 26.34 19.29 -40.74
C HIS A 144 27.84 19.62 -40.71
N GLY A 145 28.66 18.67 -41.16
CA GLY A 145 30.06 18.93 -41.52
C GLY A 145 30.68 17.73 -42.25
N PRO A 146 31.03 17.83 -43.54
CA PRO A 146 31.82 16.83 -44.24
C PRO A 146 33.30 17.24 -44.24
N ALA A 147 34.16 16.40 -43.68
CA ALA A 147 35.60 16.36 -43.91
C ALA A 147 36.04 14.96 -43.41
N GLY A 148 36.56 14.04 -44.22
CA GLY A 148 37.52 14.21 -45.29
C GLY A 148 38.88 13.80 -44.74
N SER A 149 39.27 12.53 -44.98
CA SER A 149 40.60 11.88 -44.87
C SER A 149 40.41 10.43 -44.40
N GLY A 150 41.03 9.39 -44.92
CA GLY A 150 42.02 9.21 -45.97
C GLY A 150 42.29 7.70 -46.05
N ASN A 151 42.47 7.18 -47.26
CA ASN A 151 43.09 5.87 -47.51
C ASN A 151 44.59 5.96 -47.09
N PRO A 152 45.31 4.87 -46.74
CA PRO A 152 45.76 3.92 -47.77
C PRO A 152 45.95 2.44 -47.33
N GLY A 153 45.87 1.55 -48.35
CA GLY A 153 46.72 0.35 -48.51
C GLY A 153 46.33 -0.90 -47.69
N THR A 154 46.61 -2.13 -48.09
CA THR A 154 47.14 -2.81 -49.29
C THR A 154 47.19 -4.31 -48.95
N GLY A 155 46.94 -5.19 -49.93
CA GLY A 155 47.24 -6.63 -49.88
C GLY A 155 46.05 -7.51 -49.44
N GLY A 156 45.74 -8.63 -50.06
CA GLY A 156 46.40 -9.40 -51.12
C GLY A 156 45.54 -10.62 -51.45
N GLU A 157 45.77 -11.17 -52.63
CA GLU A 157 45.05 -12.25 -53.31
C GLU A 157 45.08 -13.60 -52.56
N GLY A 158 44.13 -14.49 -52.90
CA GLY A 158 44.14 -15.89 -52.47
C GLY A 158 42.95 -16.70 -53.00
N THR A 159 43.12 -17.25 -54.19
CA THR A 159 42.17 -18.11 -54.92
C THR A 159 42.07 -19.55 -54.37
N SER A 160 40.91 -20.16 -54.63
CA SER A 160 40.53 -21.60 -54.60
C SER A 160 39.77 -22.07 -53.37
#